data_AF-A0A2V5QPE3-F1
#
_entry.id   AF-A0A2V5QPE3-F1
#
_cell.length_a   1.000
_cell.length_b   1.000
_cell.length_c   1.000
_cell.angle_alpha   90.00
_cell.angle_beta   90.00
_cell.angle_gamma   90.00
#
_symmetry.space_group_name_H-M   'P 1'
#
loop_
_entity.id
_entity.type
_entity.pdbx_description
1 polymer ?
#
loop_
_entity_poly.entity_id
_entity_poly.type
_entity_poly.pdbx_seq_one_letter_code
_entity_poly.pdbx_strand_id
1 'polypeptide(L)' 'MTEVEKLALDLPENQRAVLAAHLLGSLPAVLHDEDEGIGEALRRDAELDAGTSSAISLKELDERVERRRRS' A
#
# COMPACT_ATOMS: atom_id res chain seq x y z
N MET A 1 -8.08 -9.11 20.59
CA MET A 1 -7.24 -9.86 19.64
C MET A 1 -7.84 -11.22 19.40
N THR A 2 -7.99 -11.58 18.12
CA THR A 2 -8.45 -12.92 17.71
C THR A 2 -7.34 -13.95 17.89
N GLU A 3 -7.66 -15.25 17.88
CA GLU A 3 -6.63 -16.30 17.97
C GLU A 3 -5.63 -16.24 16.80
N VAL A 4 -6.10 -15.88 15.61
CA VAL A 4 -5.25 -15.72 14.42
C VAL A 4 -4.23 -14.61 14.61
N GLU A 5 -4.62 -13.46 15.20
CA GLU A 5 -3.68 -12.38 15.50
C GLU A 5 -2.58 -12.81 16.49
N LYS A 6 -2.94 -13.58 17.54
CA LYS A 6 -1.95 -14.05 18.51
C LYS A 6 -0.92 -14.97 17.84
N LEU A 7 -1.40 -15.95 17.07
CA LEU A 7 -0.53 -16.88 16.35
C LEU A 7 0.36 -16.15 15.33
N ALA A 8 -0.16 -15.11 14.66
CA ALA A 8 0.64 -14.31 13.74
C ALA A 8 1.74 -13.53 14.46
N LEU A 9 1.49 -13.00 15.66
CA LEU A 9 2.50 -12.27 16.43
C LEU A 9 3.63 -13.17 16.98
N ASP A 10 3.35 -14.45 17.22
CA ASP A 10 4.34 -15.44 17.65
C ASP A 10 5.29 -15.87 16.52
N LEU A 11 4.98 -15.55 15.26
CA LEU A 11 5.85 -15.87 14.12
C LEU A 11 7.07 -14.94 14.06
N PRO A 12 8.23 -15.45 13.60
CA PRO A 12 9.36 -14.62 13.18
C PRO A 12 8.95 -13.58 12.11
N GLU A 13 9.66 -12.45 12.06
CA GLU A 13 9.31 -11.32 11.20
C GLU A 13 9.15 -11.67 9.71
N ASN A 14 10.06 -12.48 9.16
CA ASN A 14 9.98 -12.93 7.78
C ASN A 14 8.74 -13.79 7.51
N GLN A 15 8.35 -14.64 8.46
CA GLN A 15 7.14 -15.47 8.35
C GLN A 15 5.87 -14.63 8.49
N ARG A 16 5.88 -13.59 9.34
CA ARG A 16 4.80 -12.61 9.41
C ARG A 16 4.62 -11.87 8.09
N ALA A 17 5.72 -11.45 7.45
CA ALA A 17 5.66 -10.77 6.16
C ALA A 17 5.05 -11.66 5.07
N VAL A 18 5.45 -12.94 5.01
CA VAL A 18 4.87 -13.92 4.08
C VAL A 18 3.38 -14.15 4.35
N LEU A 19 3.00 -14.34 5.61
CA LEU A 19 1.59 -14.50 6.00
C LEU A 19 0.76 -13.26 5.62
N ALA A 20 1.27 -12.06 5.88
CA ALA A 20 0.61 -10.81 5.51
C ALA A 20 0.39 -10.70 4.00
N ALA A 21 1.40 -11.05 3.19
CA ALA A 21 1.27 -11.06 1.73
C ALA A 21 0.20 -12.06 1.25
N HIS A 22 0.14 -13.27 1.83
CA HIS A 22 -0.91 -14.24 1.50
C HIS A 22 -2.30 -13.76 1.90
N LEU A 23 -2.44 -13.20 3.11
CA LEU A 23 -3.73 -12.68 3.57
C LEU A 23 -4.21 -11.55 2.68
N LEU A 24 -3.35 -10.57 2.37
CA LEU A 24 -3.65 -9.47 1.45
C LEU A 24 -4.05 -9.98 0.05
N GLY A 25 -3.33 -10.98 -0.47
CA GLY A 25 -3.64 -11.58 -1.78
C GLY A 25 -4.90 -12.44 -1.80
N SER A 26 -5.40 -12.87 -0.64
CA SER A 26 -6.64 -13.65 -0.52
C SER A 26 -7.90 -12.79 -0.48
N LEU A 27 -7.75 -11.49 -0.22
CA LEU A 27 -8.87 -10.56 -0.17
C LEU A 27 -9.36 -10.24 -1.60
N PRO A 28 -10.67 -10.02 -1.80
CA PRO A 28 -11.17 -9.49 -3.06
C PRO A 28 -10.45 -8.18 -3.38
N ALA A 29 -10.11 -7.96 -4.66
CA ALA A 29 -9.53 -6.69 -5.11
C ALA A 29 -10.53 -5.50 -5.08
N VAL A 30 -11.66 -5.68 -4.41
CA VAL A 30 -12.71 -4.66 -4.26
C VAL A 30 -12.30 -3.78 -3.08
N LEU A 31 -12.02 -2.50 -3.38
CA LEU A 31 -11.93 -1.46 -2.36
C LEU A 31 -13.29 -1.38 -1.67
N HIS A 32 -13.36 -1.89 -0.43
CA HIS A 32 -14.54 -1.87 0.41
C HIS A 32 -14.68 -0.56 1.20
N ASP A 33 -14.00 0.51 0.77
CA ASP A 33 -14.15 1.81 1.38
C ASP A 33 -15.56 2.35 1.07
N GLU A 34 -16.26 2.81 2.11
CA GLU A 34 -17.61 3.39 1.99
C GLU A 34 -17.65 4.59 1.05
N ASP A 35 -16.51 5.26 0.87
CA ASP A 35 -16.32 6.42 0.00
C ASP A 35 -15.51 6.10 -1.27
N GLU A 36 -15.38 4.83 -1.65
CA GLU A 36 -14.58 4.37 -2.80
C GLU A 36 -13.12 4.84 -2.75
N GLY A 37 -12.59 5.18 -1.57
CA GLY A 37 -11.23 5.66 -1.36
C GLY A 37 -11.05 7.16 -1.58
N ILE A 38 -12.14 7.94 -1.71
CA ILE A 38 -12.08 9.40 -1.92
C ILE A 38 -11.42 10.12 -0.73
N GLY A 39 -11.76 9.74 0.51
CA GLY A 39 -11.21 10.36 1.71
C GLY A 39 -9.71 10.12 1.85
N GLU A 40 -9.22 8.96 1.46
CA GLU A 40 -7.78 8.69 1.37
C GLU A 40 -7.12 9.55 0.29
N ALA A 41 -7.73 9.68 -0.90
CA ALA A 41 -7.20 10.51 -1.97
C ALA A 41 -7.04 11.98 -1.54
N LEU A 42 -8.06 12.55 -0.87
CA LEU A 42 -8.01 13.92 -0.35
C LEU A 42 -6.94 14.12 0.73
N ARG A 43 -6.76 13.14 1.62
CA ARG A 43 -5.70 13.21 2.64
C ARG A 43 -4.31 13.22 2.00
N ARG A 44 -4.07 12.34 1.02
CA ARG A 44 -2.79 12.30 0.30
C ARG A 44 -2.51 13.58 -0.47
N ASP A 45 -3.53 14.17 -1.09
CA ASP A 45 -3.40 15.45 -1.79
C ASP A 45 -2.94 16.56 -0.84
N ALA A 46 -3.59 16.66 0.33
CA ALA A 46 -3.21 17.62 1.36
C ALA A 46 -1.79 17.39 1.93
N GLU A 47 -1.35 16.14 2.08
CA GLU A 47 0.01 15.80 2.52
C GLU A 47 1.07 16.16 1.46
N LEU A 48 0.74 16.02 0.18
CA LEU A 48 1.61 16.45 -0.93
C LEU A 48 1.75 17.98 -0.93
N ASP A 49 0.65 18.70 -0.77
CA ASP A 49 0.64 20.17 -0.66
C ASP A 49 1.39 20.67 0.58
N ALA A 50 1.30 19.95 1.70
CA ALA A 50 2.02 20.26 2.93
C ALA A 50 3.52 19.97 2.85
N GLY A 51 4.01 19.30 1.80
CA GLY A 51 5.41 18.89 1.65
C GLY A 51 5.86 17.84 2.66
N THR A 52 4.92 17.15 3.31
CA THR A 52 5.20 16.09 4.32
C THR A 52 5.42 14.72 3.68
N SER A 53 5.23 14.61 2.36
CA SER A 53 5.46 13.39 1.60
C SER A 53 6.37 13.61 0.39
N SER A 54 7.11 12.57 0.01
CA SER A 54 7.93 12.59 -1.20
C SER A 54 7.05 12.40 -2.44
N ALA A 55 6.83 13.47 -3.18
CA ALA A 55 6.15 13.47 -4.46
C ALA A 55 7.13 13.29 -5.62
N ILE A 56 6.65 12.76 -6.74
CA ILE A 56 7.28 12.92 -8.05
C ILE A 56 6.24 13.46 -9.02
N SER A 57 6.67 14.26 -9.98
CA SER A 57 5.81 14.68 -11.08
C SER A 57 5.39 13.49 -11.94
N LEU A 58 4.27 13.61 -12.65
CA LEU A 58 3.82 12.61 -13.62
C LEU A 58 4.91 12.31 -14.67
N LYS A 59 5.63 13.34 -15.11
CA LYS A 59 6.74 13.20 -16.04
C LYS A 59 7.86 12.32 -15.47
N GLU A 60 8.26 12.54 -14.22
CA GLU A 60 9.28 11.71 -13.56
C GLU A 60 8.82 10.27 -13.38
N LEU A 61 7.53 10.05 -13.13
CA LEU A 61 6.95 8.71 -13.07
C LEU A 61 7.07 8.01 -14.43
N ASP A 62 6.67 8.67 -15.51
CA ASP A 62 6.76 8.14 -16.87
C ASP A 62 8.21 7.76 -17.23
N GLU A 63 9.17 8.64 -16.92
CA GLU A 63 10.59 8.39 -17.15
C GLU A 63 11.11 7.16 -16.39
N ARG A 64 10.62 6.90 -15.18
CA ARG A 64 10.98 5.73 -14.36
C ARG A 64 10.38 4.44 -14.91
N VAL A 65 9.11 4.47 -15.31
CA VAL A 65 8.41 3.32 -15.93
C VAL A 65 9.12 2.92 -17.23
N GLU A 66 9.45 3.90 -18.06
CA GLU A 66 10.14 3.67 -19.33
C GLU A 66 11.57 3.14 -19.13
N ARG A 67 12.29 3.61 -18.11
CA ARG A 67 13.60 3.01 -17.75
C ARG A 67 13.47 1.54 -17.34
N ARG A 68 12.47 1.19 -16.53
CA ARG A 68 12.24 -0.18 -16.05
C ARG A 68 11.85 -1.14 -17.17
N ARG A 69 11.18 -0.67 -18.22
CA ARG A 69 10.84 -1.49 -19.39
C ARG A 69 12.06 -1.82 -20.27
N ARG A 70 13.12 -1.01 -20.20
CA ARG A 70 14.36 -1.17 -20.99
C ARG A 70 15.46 -1.96 -20.29
N SER A 71 15.29 -2.28 -19.00
CA SER A 71 16.18 -3.15 -18.20
C SER A 71 15.71 -4.58 -18.22
#